data_AF-A0A920QP04-F1
#
_entry.id   AF-A0A920QP04-F1
#
_cell.length_a   1.000
_cell.length_b   1.000
_cell.length_c   1.000
_cell.angle_alpha   90.00
_cell.angle_beta   90.00
_cell.angle_gamma   90.00
#
_symmetry.space_group_name_H-M   'P 1'
#
loop_
_entity.id
_entity.type
_entity.pdbx_description
1 polymer ?
#
loop_
_entity_poly.entity_id
_entity_poly.type
_entity_poly.pdbx_seq_one_letter_code
_entity_poly.pdbx_strand_id
1 'polypeptide(L)'
;MVGDISGYVAATYMRGIKFALIPTTLLSMSDSSIGGKTAIDVNNIKNLVGSFHNPSLVLSDLRALDTLPQRQINSGWAELIKHGFIKDRNLLDQMININDFNYLNEELISIIKKSIKIKADIVSVDENEKYGQRILLNYGHTLGHAIEASTNLNKYTHGEAVSLGMVFAAKLSNKLKILSDNDYNFHIQILSKFNLPTDFKDIKWEDCFDLIKNDKKVKDGKINWVLLESLGNSFTKNDIPENILMETVREL
;
A
#
# COMPACT_ATOMS: atom_id res chain seq x y z
N MET A 1 -4.92 4.00 -11.83
CA MET A 1 -5.63 3.95 -13.14
C MET A 1 -5.48 5.24 -13.95
N VAL A 2 -6.29 6.29 -13.76
CA VAL A 2 -6.26 7.48 -14.65
C VAL A 2 -4.89 8.16 -14.65
N GLY A 3 -4.26 8.29 -13.47
CA GLY A 3 -2.90 8.85 -13.34
C GLY A 3 -1.85 8.02 -14.08
N ASP A 4 -1.86 6.68 -13.90
CA ASP A 4 -0.90 5.78 -14.54
C ASP A 4 -1.00 5.80 -16.06
N ILE A 5 -2.22 5.73 -16.61
CA ILE A 5 -2.46 5.77 -18.06
C ILE A 5 -2.03 7.12 -18.63
N SER A 6 -2.46 8.23 -18.00
CA SER A 6 -2.12 9.59 -18.44
C SER A 6 -0.62 9.83 -18.41
N GLY A 7 0.04 9.37 -17.35
CA GLY A 7 1.48 9.47 -17.19
C GLY A 7 2.23 8.63 -18.23
N TYR A 8 1.76 7.42 -18.54
CA TYR A 8 2.38 6.55 -19.54
C TYR A 8 2.22 7.12 -20.96
N VAL A 9 1.04 7.66 -21.27
CA VAL A 9 0.82 8.40 -22.52
C VAL A 9 1.73 9.63 -22.58
N ALA A 10 1.84 10.40 -21.50
CA ALA A 10 2.73 11.56 -21.45
C ALA A 10 4.21 11.18 -21.61
N ALA A 11 4.63 10.03 -21.09
CA ALA A 11 6.00 9.52 -21.22
C ALA A 11 6.35 9.14 -22.67
N THR A 12 5.37 8.62 -23.41
CA THR A 12 5.59 8.01 -24.74
C THR A 12 5.25 8.96 -25.88
N TYR A 13 4.25 9.83 -25.71
CA TYR A 13 3.83 10.79 -26.72
C TYR A 13 4.96 11.78 -27.03
N MET A 14 5.35 11.84 -28.31
CA MET A 14 6.49 12.64 -28.78
C MET A 14 7.79 12.42 -27.99
N ARG A 15 7.99 11.20 -27.44
CA ARG A 15 9.12 10.82 -26.56
C ARG A 15 9.16 11.56 -25.21
N GLY A 16 8.04 12.12 -24.77
CA GLY A 16 7.91 12.74 -23.46
C GLY A 16 7.37 14.16 -23.55
N ILE A 17 6.21 14.38 -22.91
CA ILE A 17 5.66 15.71 -22.65
C ILE A 17 5.48 15.93 -21.15
N LYS A 18 5.45 17.20 -20.75
CA LYS A 18 5.07 17.60 -19.39
C LYS A 18 3.58 17.32 -19.17
N PHE A 19 3.25 16.92 -17.96
CA PHE A 19 1.87 16.71 -17.52
C PHE A 19 1.73 17.08 -16.04
N ALA A 20 0.49 17.27 -15.61
CA ALA A 20 0.13 17.47 -14.22
C ALA A 20 -0.89 16.41 -13.80
N LEU A 21 -0.86 16.01 -12.54
CA LEU A 21 -1.85 15.12 -11.94
C LEU A 21 -2.77 15.93 -11.01
N ILE A 22 -4.08 15.73 -11.17
CA ILE A 22 -5.10 16.28 -10.28
C ILE A 22 -5.84 15.06 -9.68
N PRO A 23 -5.24 14.37 -8.69
CA PRO A 23 -5.86 13.20 -8.09
C PRO A 23 -7.15 13.55 -7.35
N THR A 24 -8.19 12.75 -7.55
CA THR A 24 -9.52 12.94 -6.95
C THR A 24 -9.90 11.84 -5.96
N THR A 25 -8.98 10.92 -5.67
CA THR A 25 -9.16 9.89 -4.64
C THR A 25 -8.11 10.02 -3.56
N LEU A 26 -8.43 9.71 -2.30
CA LEU A 26 -7.46 9.76 -1.21
C LEU A 26 -6.24 8.88 -1.49
N LEU A 27 -6.46 7.70 -2.08
CA LEU A 27 -5.40 6.80 -2.54
C LEU A 27 -4.48 7.49 -3.56
N SER A 28 -5.04 8.12 -4.59
CA SER A 28 -4.22 8.76 -5.62
C SER A 28 -3.52 10.03 -5.14
N MET A 29 -4.09 10.74 -4.17
CA MET A 29 -3.48 11.91 -3.54
C MET A 29 -2.25 11.56 -2.69
N SER A 30 -2.24 10.38 -2.08
CA SER A 30 -1.22 9.96 -1.10
C SER A 30 -0.24 8.90 -1.60
N ASP A 31 -0.63 8.15 -2.64
CA ASP A 31 0.16 7.05 -3.18
C ASP A 31 0.39 7.21 -4.69
N SER A 32 -0.54 6.79 -5.56
CA SER A 32 -0.24 6.62 -7.00
C SER A 32 0.22 7.87 -7.75
N SER A 33 -0.09 9.09 -7.30
CA SER A 33 0.42 10.31 -7.95
C SER A 33 1.86 10.67 -7.58
N ILE A 34 2.50 9.93 -6.68
CA ILE A 34 3.84 10.20 -6.13
C ILE A 34 4.76 9.02 -6.47
N GLY A 35 5.89 9.31 -7.13
CA GLY A 35 6.95 8.34 -7.42
C GLY A 35 7.17 8.01 -8.90
N GLY A 36 6.39 8.62 -9.79
CA GLY A 36 6.63 8.61 -11.24
C GLY A 36 6.39 7.28 -11.94
N LYS A 37 5.91 6.25 -11.23
CA LYS A 37 5.53 4.98 -11.87
C LYS A 37 4.27 5.19 -12.67
N THR A 38 4.34 4.89 -13.96
CA THR A 38 3.22 4.97 -14.89
C THR A 38 3.16 3.66 -15.66
N ALA A 39 1.99 3.06 -15.79
CA ALA A 39 1.87 1.74 -16.39
C ALA A 39 0.45 1.47 -16.90
N ILE A 40 0.36 0.43 -17.73
CA ILE A 40 -0.88 -0.17 -18.20
C ILE A 40 -0.86 -1.68 -17.95
N ASP A 41 -2.04 -2.25 -17.78
CA ASP A 41 -2.23 -3.68 -17.69
C ASP A 41 -2.21 -4.30 -19.09
N VAL A 42 -1.58 -5.47 -19.24
CA VAL A 42 -1.52 -6.19 -20.52
C VAL A 42 -1.79 -7.67 -20.27
N ASN A 43 -2.74 -8.26 -21.01
CA ASN A 43 -3.12 -9.67 -20.89
C ASN A 43 -3.39 -10.12 -19.44
N ASN A 44 -4.14 -9.31 -18.67
CA ASN A 44 -4.45 -9.53 -17.25
C ASN A 44 -3.23 -9.49 -16.30
N ILE A 45 -2.08 -9.01 -16.75
CA ILE A 45 -0.92 -8.78 -15.89
C ILE A 45 -0.88 -7.31 -15.49
N LYS A 46 -1.02 -7.05 -14.19
CA LYS A 46 -1.10 -5.72 -13.59
C LYS A 46 0.21 -4.94 -13.80
N ASN A 47 0.11 -3.70 -14.27
CA ASN A 47 1.22 -2.76 -14.45
C ASN A 47 2.42 -3.32 -15.25
N LEU A 48 2.19 -4.21 -16.23
CA LEU A 48 3.26 -4.91 -16.94
C LEU A 48 4.11 -3.99 -17.81
N VAL A 49 3.48 -3.04 -18.51
CA VAL A 49 4.16 -2.15 -19.45
C VAL A 49 4.05 -0.72 -18.93
N GLY A 50 5.18 -0.04 -18.79
CA GLY A 50 5.20 1.26 -18.14
C GLY A 50 6.51 2.03 -18.30
N SER A 51 6.58 3.19 -17.65
CA SER A 51 7.75 4.07 -17.59
C SER A 51 7.84 4.73 -16.22
N PHE A 52 9.06 5.09 -15.81
CA PHE A 52 9.28 6.11 -14.79
C PHE A 52 9.20 7.50 -15.47
N HIS A 53 8.13 8.25 -15.21
CA HIS A 53 7.88 9.59 -15.75
C HIS A 53 7.17 10.46 -14.72
N ASN A 54 7.88 11.41 -14.13
CA ASN A 54 7.33 12.24 -13.06
C ASN A 54 6.43 13.37 -13.60
N PRO A 55 5.30 13.64 -12.93
CA PRO A 55 4.50 14.82 -13.23
C PRO A 55 5.28 16.11 -12.91
N SER A 56 5.00 17.18 -13.66
CA SER A 56 5.53 18.52 -13.35
C SER A 56 4.82 19.17 -12.17
N LEU A 57 3.61 18.70 -11.83
CA LEU A 57 2.79 19.17 -10.72
C LEU A 57 1.82 18.07 -10.28
N VAL A 58 1.63 17.92 -8.97
CA VAL A 58 0.50 17.19 -8.39
C VAL A 58 -0.32 18.19 -7.58
N LEU A 59 -1.61 18.32 -7.89
CA LEU A 59 -2.54 19.21 -7.20
C LEU A 59 -3.67 18.40 -6.56
N SER A 60 -3.56 18.17 -5.25
CA SER A 60 -4.56 17.44 -4.47
C SER A 60 -5.54 18.43 -3.82
N ASP A 61 -6.74 18.56 -4.38
CA ASP A 61 -7.83 19.33 -3.79
C ASP A 61 -8.73 18.40 -2.95
N LEU A 62 -8.69 18.57 -1.62
CA LEU A 62 -9.40 17.69 -0.70
C LEU A 62 -10.93 17.80 -0.83
N ARG A 63 -11.47 18.86 -1.44
CA ARG A 63 -12.90 18.98 -1.75
C ARG A 63 -13.38 17.90 -2.72
N ALA A 64 -12.49 17.31 -3.53
CA ALA A 64 -12.85 16.18 -4.38
C ALA A 64 -13.33 14.96 -3.58
N LEU A 65 -12.90 14.83 -2.31
CA LEU A 65 -13.29 13.74 -1.43
C LEU A 65 -14.77 13.80 -1.01
N ASP A 66 -15.40 14.98 -1.05
CA ASP A 66 -16.82 15.17 -0.67
C ASP A 66 -17.78 14.33 -1.54
N THR A 67 -17.36 13.99 -2.76
CA THR A 67 -18.16 13.18 -3.70
C THR A 67 -17.66 11.74 -3.82
N LEU A 68 -16.56 11.39 -3.14
CA LEU A 68 -15.96 10.08 -3.25
C LEU A 68 -16.74 9.07 -2.40
N PRO A 69 -17.09 7.88 -2.93
CA PRO A 69 -17.76 6.86 -2.13
C PRO A 69 -16.96 6.51 -0.89
N GLN A 70 -17.61 6.37 0.27
CA GLN A 70 -16.94 6.13 1.55
C GLN A 70 -16.00 4.91 1.51
N ARG A 71 -16.39 3.84 0.81
CA ARG A 71 -15.52 2.66 0.62
C ARG A 71 -14.19 2.99 -0.05
N GLN A 72 -14.18 3.92 -1.01
CA GLN A 72 -12.97 4.39 -1.69
C GLN A 72 -12.14 5.35 -0.82
N ILE A 73 -12.78 6.13 0.05
CA ILE A 73 -12.10 6.90 1.09
C ILE A 73 -11.36 5.95 2.04
N ASN A 74 -12.05 4.92 2.57
CA ASN A 74 -11.47 3.91 3.45
C ASN A 74 -10.30 3.19 2.75
N SER A 75 -10.48 2.79 1.48
CA SER A 75 -9.40 2.22 0.67
C SER A 75 -8.16 3.12 0.57
N GLY A 76 -8.33 4.44 0.54
CA GLY A 76 -7.20 5.37 0.55
C GLY A 76 -6.47 5.39 1.88
N TRP A 77 -7.20 5.30 3.00
CA TRP A 77 -6.61 5.27 4.34
C TRP A 77 -5.64 4.12 4.56
N ALA A 78 -5.82 2.98 3.89
CA ALA A 78 -4.90 1.86 3.98
C ALA A 78 -3.44 2.27 3.66
N GLU A 79 -3.24 3.10 2.63
CA GLU A 79 -1.92 3.58 2.24
C GLU A 79 -1.34 4.61 3.22
N LEU A 80 -2.20 5.47 3.78
CA LEU A 80 -1.76 6.42 4.79
C LEU A 80 -1.32 5.72 6.08
N ILE A 81 -2.12 4.74 6.53
CA ILE A 81 -1.83 3.93 7.71
C ILE A 81 -0.55 3.10 7.47
N LYS A 82 -0.37 2.54 6.27
CA LYS A 82 0.85 1.84 5.86
C LYS A 82 2.09 2.69 6.12
N HIS A 83 2.09 3.97 5.70
CA HIS A 83 3.23 4.88 5.95
C HIS A 83 3.56 5.02 7.44
N GLY A 84 2.53 5.10 8.29
CA GLY A 84 2.69 5.10 9.74
C GLY A 84 3.32 3.79 10.24
N PHE A 85 2.83 2.64 9.80
CA PHE A 85 3.40 1.34 10.19
C PHE A 85 4.87 1.19 9.81
N ILE A 86 5.26 1.64 8.62
CA ILE A 86 6.60 1.38 8.11
C ILE A 86 7.65 2.40 8.57
N LYS A 87 7.25 3.62 8.95
CA LYS A 87 8.18 4.73 9.20
C LYS A 87 7.82 5.72 10.31
N ASP A 88 6.57 5.82 10.76
CA ASP A 88 6.19 6.85 11.73
C ASP A 88 5.09 6.41 12.70
N ARG A 89 5.51 6.02 13.91
CA ARG A 89 4.58 5.68 15.00
C ARG A 89 3.66 6.85 15.36
N ASN A 90 4.19 8.07 15.41
CA ASN A 90 3.43 9.24 15.84
C ASN A 90 2.30 9.52 14.84
N LEU A 91 2.51 9.26 13.56
CA LEU A 91 1.45 9.37 12.55
C LEU A 91 0.26 8.44 12.87
N LEU A 92 0.53 7.22 13.33
CA LEU A 92 -0.52 6.29 13.75
C LEU A 92 -1.24 6.78 15.02
N ASP A 93 -0.49 7.31 15.99
CA ASP A 93 -1.06 7.86 17.22
C ASP A 93 -1.93 9.10 16.95
N GLN A 94 -1.61 9.88 15.91
CA GLN A 94 -2.51 10.94 15.44
C GLN A 94 -3.76 10.34 14.78
N MET A 95 -3.59 9.37 13.88
CA MET A 95 -4.71 8.74 13.16
C MET A 95 -5.73 8.07 14.07
N ILE A 96 -5.28 7.37 15.12
CA ILE A 96 -6.19 6.68 16.05
C ILE A 96 -7.06 7.67 16.86
N ASN A 97 -6.59 8.91 17.03
CA ASN A 97 -7.29 9.94 17.80
C ASN A 97 -8.21 10.84 16.96
N ILE A 98 -8.25 10.67 15.63
CA ILE A 98 -9.18 11.40 14.75
C ILE A 98 -10.62 11.09 15.18
N ASN A 99 -11.40 12.14 15.44
CA ASN A 99 -12.83 12.04 15.76
C ASN A 99 -13.72 12.71 14.71
N ASP A 100 -13.17 13.65 13.93
CA ASP A 100 -13.87 14.37 12.87
C ASP A 100 -13.21 14.09 11.52
N PHE A 101 -14.00 13.62 10.56
CA PHE A 101 -13.56 13.29 9.21
C PHE A 101 -13.79 14.43 8.19
N ASN A 102 -13.85 15.68 8.67
CA ASN A 102 -13.84 16.86 7.81
C ASN A 102 -12.45 17.10 7.19
N TYR A 103 -12.24 16.64 5.96
CA TYR A 103 -10.95 16.72 5.26
C TYR A 103 -10.42 18.14 5.01
N LEU A 104 -11.20 19.19 5.27
CA LEU A 104 -10.75 20.58 5.20
C LEU A 104 -10.20 21.11 6.53
N ASN A 105 -10.28 20.34 7.61
CA ASN A 105 -9.70 20.72 8.89
C ASN A 105 -8.16 20.58 8.89
N GLU A 106 -7.49 21.40 9.71
CA GLU A 106 -6.03 21.46 9.73
C GLU A 106 -5.39 20.15 10.19
N GLU A 107 -6.05 19.41 11.09
CA GLU A 107 -5.57 18.13 11.62
C GLU A 107 -5.44 17.08 10.52
N LEU A 108 -6.50 16.83 9.74
CA LEU A 108 -6.48 15.87 8.64
C LEU A 108 -5.55 16.29 7.52
N ILE A 109 -5.54 17.59 7.18
CA ILE A 109 -4.57 18.12 6.21
C ILE A 109 -3.14 17.82 6.66
N SER A 110 -2.83 18.01 7.94
CA SER A 110 -1.52 17.72 8.51
C SER A 110 -1.17 16.23 8.44
N ILE A 111 -2.11 15.35 8.80
CA ILE A 111 -1.94 13.88 8.75
C ILE A 111 -1.69 13.41 7.30
N ILE A 112 -2.50 13.87 6.35
CA ILE A 112 -2.35 13.54 4.93
C ILE A 112 -1.00 14.03 4.40
N LYS A 113 -0.60 15.28 4.74
CA LYS A 113 0.71 15.84 4.35
C LYS A 113 1.88 15.04 4.92
N LYS A 114 1.81 14.60 6.18
CA LYS A 114 2.85 13.77 6.80
C LYS A 114 3.00 12.44 6.07
N SER A 115 1.89 11.77 5.79
CA SER A 115 1.86 10.53 5.01
C SER A 115 2.49 10.72 3.61
N ILE A 116 2.07 11.76 2.88
CA ILE A 116 2.64 12.12 1.57
C ILE A 116 4.15 12.35 1.67
N LYS A 117 4.60 13.06 2.71
CA LYS A 117 6.01 13.34 2.94
C LYS A 117 6.82 12.07 3.16
N ILE A 118 6.33 11.11 3.95
CA ILE A 118 7.00 9.82 4.16
C ILE A 118 7.23 9.12 2.81
N LYS A 119 6.19 9.02 1.97
CA LYS A 119 6.32 8.42 0.65
C LYS A 119 7.32 9.18 -0.21
N ALA A 120 7.20 10.51 -0.28
CA ALA A 120 8.06 11.36 -1.08
C ALA A 120 9.54 11.23 -0.65
N ASP A 121 9.82 11.17 0.65
CA ASP A 121 11.18 11.02 1.18
C ASP A 121 11.77 9.65 0.78
N ILE A 122 11.02 8.55 0.91
CA ILE A 122 11.45 7.21 0.44
C ILE A 122 11.65 7.21 -1.09
N VAL A 123 10.72 7.81 -1.82
CA VAL A 123 10.73 7.91 -3.28
C VAL A 123 11.94 8.67 -3.80
N SER A 124 12.33 9.76 -3.11
CA SER A 124 13.42 10.64 -3.53
C SER A 124 14.79 10.01 -3.31
N VAL A 125 14.92 9.13 -2.32
CA VAL A 125 16.15 8.37 -2.07
C VAL A 125 16.36 7.28 -3.14
N ASP A 126 15.29 6.71 -3.67
CA ASP A 126 15.36 5.56 -4.58
C ASP A 126 14.40 5.66 -5.77
N GLU A 127 14.52 6.73 -6.56
CA GLU A 127 13.54 7.11 -7.58
C GLU A 127 13.22 6.03 -8.63
N ASN A 128 14.23 5.25 -8.99
CA ASN A 128 14.14 4.20 -10.01
C ASN A 128 14.25 2.79 -9.43
N GLU A 129 14.02 2.61 -8.12
CA GLU A 129 14.06 1.31 -7.43
C GLU A 129 15.40 0.56 -7.58
N LYS A 130 16.51 1.30 -7.56
CA LYS A 130 17.87 0.77 -7.70
C LYS A 130 18.49 0.37 -6.35
N TYR A 131 18.10 1.03 -5.27
CA TYR A 131 18.76 0.91 -3.96
C TYR A 131 17.98 0.06 -2.96
N GLY A 132 16.77 -0.36 -3.31
CA GLY A 132 15.97 -1.29 -2.52
C GLY A 132 15.25 -0.65 -1.34
N GLN A 133 15.35 0.67 -1.11
CA GLN A 133 14.62 1.33 -0.02
C GLN A 133 13.13 1.43 -0.30
N ARG A 134 12.74 1.62 -1.57
CA ARG A 134 11.32 1.66 -1.96
C ARG A 134 10.57 0.37 -1.68
N ILE A 135 11.26 -0.74 -1.47
CA ILE A 135 10.62 -2.02 -1.16
C ILE A 135 9.76 -1.94 0.10
N LEU A 136 10.10 -1.07 1.07
CA LEU A 136 9.34 -0.91 2.31
C LEU A 136 7.91 -0.41 2.06
N LEU A 137 7.68 0.32 0.95
CA LEU A 137 6.33 0.72 0.53
C LEU A 137 5.46 -0.47 0.11
N ASN A 138 6.04 -1.65 -0.10
CA ASN A 138 5.32 -2.88 -0.40
C ASN A 138 4.84 -3.61 0.87
N TYR A 139 4.89 -2.99 2.05
CA TYR A 139 4.24 -3.54 3.25
C TYR A 139 2.76 -3.87 2.95
N GLY A 140 2.38 -5.13 3.20
CA GLY A 140 1.08 -5.70 2.83
C GLY A 140 0.84 -5.99 1.34
N HIS A 141 1.66 -5.51 0.42
CA HIS A 141 1.37 -5.61 -1.02
C HIS A 141 1.59 -7.02 -1.60
N THR A 142 2.52 -7.81 -1.06
CA THR A 142 2.76 -9.18 -1.56
C THR A 142 1.49 -10.02 -1.52
N LEU A 143 0.84 -10.05 -0.36
CA LEU A 143 -0.43 -10.77 -0.22
C LEU A 143 -1.61 -9.96 -0.77
N GLY A 144 -1.61 -8.63 -0.60
CA GLY A 144 -2.68 -7.78 -1.13
C GLY A 144 -2.87 -7.95 -2.64
N HIS A 145 -1.81 -7.94 -3.42
CA HIS A 145 -1.90 -8.19 -4.86
C HIS A 145 -2.39 -9.60 -5.20
N ALA A 146 -2.02 -10.61 -4.40
CA ALA A 146 -2.50 -11.97 -4.59
C ALA A 146 -4.01 -12.10 -4.29
N ILE A 147 -4.51 -11.40 -3.26
CA ILE A 147 -5.95 -11.30 -2.95
C ILE A 147 -6.71 -10.57 -4.07
N GLU A 148 -6.17 -9.47 -4.57
CA GLU A 148 -6.73 -8.74 -5.70
C GLU A 148 -6.85 -9.67 -6.92
N ALA A 149 -5.77 -10.37 -7.27
CA ALA A 149 -5.71 -11.24 -8.44
C ALA A 149 -6.60 -12.49 -8.28
N SER A 150 -6.61 -13.15 -7.13
CA SER A 150 -7.45 -14.34 -6.88
C SER A 150 -8.95 -14.04 -6.92
N THR A 151 -9.34 -12.77 -6.70
CA THR A 151 -10.73 -12.32 -6.75
C THR A 151 -11.10 -11.57 -8.02
N ASN A 152 -10.29 -11.71 -9.08
CA ASN A 152 -10.48 -11.05 -10.38
C ASN A 152 -10.64 -9.53 -10.28
N LEU A 153 -9.98 -8.88 -9.32
CA LEU A 153 -10.00 -7.42 -9.10
C LEU A 153 -11.39 -6.82 -8.79
N ASN A 154 -12.39 -7.64 -8.49
CA ASN A 154 -13.79 -7.20 -8.40
C ASN A 154 -14.36 -7.25 -6.98
N LYS A 155 -13.79 -8.07 -6.09
CA LYS A 155 -14.32 -8.25 -4.73
C LYS A 155 -13.80 -7.18 -3.77
N TYR A 156 -12.49 -6.98 -3.76
CA TYR A 156 -11.79 -6.06 -2.86
C TYR A 156 -11.30 -4.83 -3.63
N THR A 157 -11.41 -3.67 -3.00
CA THR A 157 -10.63 -2.50 -3.39
C THR A 157 -9.14 -2.74 -3.10
N HIS A 158 -8.26 -1.96 -3.71
CA HIS A 158 -6.83 -2.06 -3.46
C HIS A 158 -6.47 -1.94 -1.99
N GLY A 159 -7.02 -0.93 -1.30
CA GLY A 159 -6.73 -0.69 0.12
C GLY A 159 -7.27 -1.76 1.05
N GLU A 160 -8.41 -2.38 0.72
CA GLU A 160 -8.93 -3.53 1.46
C GLU A 160 -7.98 -4.74 1.35
N ALA A 161 -7.49 -5.02 0.14
CA ALA A 161 -6.54 -6.12 -0.07
C ALA A 161 -5.19 -5.84 0.60
N VAL A 162 -4.68 -4.60 0.50
CA VAL A 162 -3.46 -4.15 1.19
C VAL A 162 -3.64 -4.25 2.71
N SER A 163 -4.80 -3.89 3.27
CA SER A 163 -5.12 -4.05 4.70
C SER A 163 -4.95 -5.49 5.15
N LEU A 164 -5.56 -6.44 4.45
CA LEU A 164 -5.44 -7.86 4.75
C LEU A 164 -3.99 -8.34 4.62
N GLY A 165 -3.29 -7.89 3.59
CA GLY A 165 -1.86 -8.13 3.45
C GLY A 165 -1.01 -7.61 4.62
N MET A 166 -1.34 -6.41 5.14
CA MET A 166 -0.67 -5.83 6.32
C MET A 166 -0.98 -6.67 7.57
N VAL A 167 -2.22 -7.11 7.77
CA VAL A 167 -2.58 -8.01 8.88
C VAL A 167 -1.75 -9.29 8.85
N PHE A 168 -1.64 -9.94 7.69
CA PHE A 168 -0.79 -11.12 7.53
C PHE A 168 0.67 -10.83 7.88
N ALA A 169 1.23 -9.74 7.35
CA ALA A 169 2.62 -9.37 7.59
C ALA A 169 2.89 -9.01 9.07
N ALA A 170 1.94 -8.35 9.74
CA ALA A 170 2.01 -8.05 11.17
C ALA A 170 1.94 -9.34 12.01
N LYS A 171 1.00 -10.24 11.69
CA LYS A 171 0.86 -11.55 12.36
C LYS A 171 2.09 -12.41 12.17
N LEU A 172 2.70 -12.39 10.98
CA LEU A 172 3.96 -13.07 10.70
C LEU A 172 5.11 -12.49 11.54
N SER A 173 5.21 -11.17 11.64
CA SER A 173 6.21 -10.50 12.49
C SER A 173 6.04 -10.86 13.98
N ASN A 174 4.79 -10.96 14.44
CA ASN A 174 4.45 -11.36 15.80
C ASN A 174 4.77 -12.85 16.06
N LYS A 175 4.43 -13.74 15.13
CA LYS A 175 4.75 -15.18 15.22
C LYS A 175 6.26 -15.44 15.25
N LEU A 176 7.03 -14.62 14.56
CA LEU A 176 8.51 -14.62 14.61
C LEU A 176 9.08 -14.02 15.90
N LYS A 177 8.22 -13.59 16.84
CA LYS A 177 8.56 -12.93 18.12
C LYS A 177 9.32 -11.61 17.94
N ILE A 178 9.09 -10.93 16.82
CA ILE A 178 9.69 -9.64 16.51
C ILE A 178 8.73 -8.51 16.92
N LEU A 179 7.46 -8.62 16.52
CA LEU A 179 6.42 -7.64 16.86
C LEU A 179 5.69 -8.05 18.15
N SER A 180 5.52 -7.10 19.08
CA SER A 180 4.80 -7.37 20.34
C SER A 180 3.31 -7.62 20.12
N ASP A 181 2.66 -8.35 21.04
CA ASP A 181 1.20 -8.56 21.00
C ASP A 181 0.44 -7.23 21.11
N ASN A 182 0.95 -6.28 21.89
CA ASN A 182 0.37 -4.95 22.02
C ASN A 182 0.41 -4.18 20.70
N ASP A 183 1.54 -4.22 19.99
CA ASP A 183 1.66 -3.59 18.68
C ASP A 183 0.78 -4.27 17.62
N TYR A 184 0.70 -5.61 17.64
CA TYR A 184 -0.21 -6.34 16.78
C TYR A 184 -1.67 -5.95 17.03
N ASN A 185 -2.10 -5.90 18.30
CA ASN A 185 -3.46 -5.50 18.66
C ASN A 185 -3.75 -4.05 18.25
N PHE A 186 -2.81 -3.12 18.45
CA PHE A 186 -2.96 -1.75 17.96
C PHE A 186 -3.05 -1.69 16.43
N HIS A 187 -2.25 -2.49 15.72
CA HIS A 187 -2.29 -2.60 14.27
C HIS A 187 -3.68 -3.01 13.76
N ILE A 188 -4.32 -4.00 14.39
CA ILE A 188 -5.70 -4.39 14.07
C ILE A 188 -6.68 -3.27 14.42
N GLN A 189 -6.53 -2.66 15.59
CA GLN A 189 -7.41 -1.60 16.08
C GLN A 189 -7.45 -0.40 15.11
N ILE A 190 -6.29 0.07 14.66
CA ILE A 190 -6.24 1.22 13.75
C ILE A 190 -6.85 0.88 12.39
N LEU A 191 -6.59 -0.29 11.81
CA LEU A 191 -7.23 -0.68 10.54
C LEU A 191 -8.76 -0.74 10.67
N SER A 192 -9.25 -1.36 11.74
CA SER A 192 -10.68 -1.45 12.02
C SER A 192 -11.32 -0.07 12.24
N LYS A 193 -10.62 0.90 12.86
CA LYS A 193 -11.11 2.29 13.03
C LYS A 193 -11.48 2.94 11.69
N PHE A 194 -10.71 2.66 10.63
CA PHE A 194 -10.96 3.20 9.29
C PHE A 194 -11.83 2.28 8.42
N ASN A 195 -12.54 1.31 9.05
CA ASN A 195 -13.39 0.32 8.39
C ASN A 195 -12.66 -0.47 7.30
N LEU A 196 -11.39 -0.81 7.55
CA LEU A 196 -10.63 -1.71 6.69
C LEU A 196 -10.76 -3.15 7.19
N PRO A 197 -10.81 -4.14 6.28
CA PRO A 197 -10.94 -5.54 6.64
C PRO A 197 -9.68 -6.05 7.33
N THR A 198 -9.88 -6.85 8.37
CA THR A 198 -8.82 -7.44 9.19
C THR A 198 -8.98 -8.95 9.39
N ASP A 199 -10.03 -9.56 8.83
CA ASP A 199 -10.31 -11.00 8.89
C ASP A 199 -10.26 -11.66 7.50
N PHE A 200 -9.98 -12.96 7.48
CA PHE A 200 -9.68 -13.73 6.27
C PHE A 200 -10.80 -14.70 5.84
N LYS A 201 -12.00 -14.59 6.40
CA LYS A 201 -13.09 -15.60 6.23
C LYS A 201 -13.42 -15.95 4.78
N ASP A 202 -13.20 -15.00 3.90
CA ASP A 202 -13.64 -14.98 2.51
C ASP A 202 -12.48 -15.15 1.50
N ILE A 203 -11.27 -15.45 1.99
CA ILE A 203 -10.05 -15.61 1.20
C ILE A 203 -9.64 -17.07 1.16
N LYS A 204 -9.44 -17.60 -0.04
CA LYS A 204 -8.79 -18.89 -0.25
C LYS A 204 -7.29 -18.69 -0.30
N TRP A 205 -6.60 -19.19 0.71
CA TRP A 205 -5.17 -18.98 0.85
C TRP A 205 -4.36 -19.68 -0.24
N GLU A 206 -4.79 -20.88 -0.62
CA GLU A 206 -4.13 -21.70 -1.64
C GLU A 206 -4.04 -20.94 -2.96
N ASP A 207 -5.15 -20.32 -3.38
CA ASP A 207 -5.23 -19.51 -4.60
C ASP A 207 -4.27 -18.30 -4.52
N CYS A 208 -4.18 -17.65 -3.37
CA CYS A 208 -3.28 -16.51 -3.17
C CYS A 208 -1.81 -16.95 -3.17
N PHE A 209 -1.50 -18.07 -2.54
CA PHE A 209 -0.14 -18.54 -2.37
C PHE A 209 0.47 -19.04 -3.68
N ASP A 210 -0.33 -19.71 -4.52
CA ASP A 210 0.08 -20.09 -5.87
C ASP A 210 0.40 -18.84 -6.72
N LEU A 211 -0.36 -17.76 -6.58
CA LEU A 211 -0.08 -16.50 -7.26
C LEU A 211 1.23 -15.85 -6.74
N ILE A 212 1.47 -15.88 -5.43
CA ILE A 212 2.71 -15.34 -4.83
C ILE A 212 3.93 -16.13 -5.34
N LYS A 213 3.85 -17.46 -5.40
CA LYS A 213 4.94 -18.32 -5.90
C LYS A 213 5.28 -18.05 -7.37
N ASN A 214 4.27 -17.70 -8.17
CA ASN A 214 4.42 -17.44 -9.60
C ASN A 214 4.75 -15.96 -9.94
N ASP A 215 4.76 -15.05 -8.96
CA ASP A 215 5.12 -13.65 -9.17
C ASP A 215 6.61 -13.51 -9.50
N LYS A 216 6.92 -12.82 -10.61
CA LYS A 216 8.29 -12.55 -11.08
C LYS A 216 9.13 -11.69 -10.14
N LYS A 217 8.54 -11.13 -9.06
CA LYS A 217 9.27 -10.42 -7.98
C LYS A 217 10.08 -11.35 -7.08
N VAL A 218 9.93 -12.66 -7.24
CA VAL A 218 10.77 -13.68 -6.62
C VAL A 218 12.18 -13.63 -7.25
N LYS A 219 13.10 -12.88 -6.63
CA LYS A 219 14.54 -12.98 -6.97
C LYS A 219 15.06 -14.30 -6.39
N ASP A 220 15.65 -15.14 -7.24
CA ASP A 220 16.30 -16.39 -6.85
C ASP A 220 15.41 -17.40 -6.08
N GLY A 221 14.11 -17.43 -6.38
CA GLY A 221 13.17 -18.35 -5.70
C GLY A 221 12.73 -17.90 -4.30
N LYS A 222 13.16 -16.72 -3.81
CA LYS A 222 12.84 -16.20 -2.48
C LYS A 222 11.95 -14.95 -2.53
N ILE A 223 10.92 -14.94 -1.68
CA ILE A 223 9.99 -13.81 -1.54
C ILE A 223 10.57 -12.83 -0.52
N ASN A 224 10.79 -11.57 -0.90
CA ASN A 224 11.16 -10.51 0.03
C ASN A 224 9.91 -10.00 0.74
N TRP A 225 9.68 -10.47 1.97
CA TRP A 225 8.61 -9.97 2.84
C TRP A 225 9.01 -8.66 3.48
N VAL A 226 8.11 -7.68 3.46
CA VAL A 226 8.24 -6.47 4.27
C VAL A 226 7.49 -6.72 5.58
N LEU A 227 8.19 -6.61 6.70
CA LEU A 227 7.73 -6.94 8.04
C LEU A 227 7.93 -5.75 8.99
N LEU A 228 7.41 -5.85 10.22
CA LEU A 228 7.55 -4.82 11.24
C LEU A 228 8.46 -5.29 12.38
N GLU A 229 9.45 -4.48 12.71
CA GLU A 229 10.22 -4.60 13.96
C GLU A 229 9.46 -4.00 15.13
N SER A 230 8.81 -2.87 14.88
CA SER A 230 7.87 -2.18 15.77
C SER A 230 6.96 -1.31 14.90
N LEU A 231 5.90 -0.75 15.47
CA LEU A 231 5.08 0.22 14.75
C LEU A 231 5.92 1.48 14.47
N GLY A 232 6.04 1.86 13.20
CA GLY A 232 6.92 2.93 12.74
C GLY A 232 8.29 2.44 12.26
N ASN A 233 8.59 1.15 12.32
CA ASN A 233 9.86 0.60 11.85
C ASN A 233 9.67 -0.74 11.12
N SER A 234 10.04 -0.74 9.84
CA SER A 234 9.91 -1.89 8.95
C SER A 234 11.25 -2.35 8.39
N PHE A 235 11.30 -3.63 8.05
CA PHE A 235 12.47 -4.28 7.48
C PHE A 235 12.06 -5.31 6.44
N THR A 236 13.05 -5.88 5.74
CA THR A 236 12.81 -6.97 4.77
C THR A 236 13.38 -8.28 5.24
N LYS A 237 12.68 -9.39 4.96
CA LYS A 237 13.11 -10.75 5.27
C LYS A 237 12.74 -11.70 4.14
N ASN A 238 13.67 -12.57 3.73
CA ASN A 238 13.50 -13.44 2.55
C ASN A 238 13.76 -14.93 2.78
N ASP A 239 14.04 -15.30 4.02
CA ASP A 239 14.37 -16.64 4.49
C ASP A 239 13.28 -17.22 5.40
N ILE A 240 12.02 -16.87 5.13
CA ILE A 240 10.87 -17.36 5.91
C ILE A 240 10.43 -18.72 5.37
N PRO A 241 10.50 -19.80 6.18
CA PRO A 241 10.03 -21.12 5.76
C PRO A 241 8.54 -21.14 5.43
N GLU A 242 8.18 -21.90 4.38
CA GLU A 242 6.80 -22.03 3.90
C GLU A 242 5.82 -22.52 5.00
N ASN A 243 6.27 -23.42 5.88
CA ASN A 243 5.43 -23.89 6.99
C ASN A 243 5.03 -22.77 7.95
N ILE A 244 5.92 -21.79 8.21
CA ILE A 244 5.58 -20.65 9.06
C ILE A 244 4.53 -19.78 8.38
N LEU A 245 4.64 -19.55 7.06
CA LEU A 245 3.64 -18.79 6.30
C LEU A 245 2.26 -19.47 6.37
N MET A 246 2.21 -20.79 6.17
CA MET A 246 0.97 -21.56 6.25
C MET A 246 0.36 -21.56 7.65
N GLU A 247 1.18 -21.67 8.70
CA GLU A 247 0.69 -21.58 10.07
C GLU A 247 0.19 -20.18 10.42
N THR A 248 0.85 -19.12 9.95
CA THR A 248 0.38 -17.74 10.14
C THR A 248 -1.03 -17.57 9.60
N VAL A 249 -1.34 -18.15 8.45
CA VAL A 249 -2.69 -18.06 7.86
C VAL A 249 -3.72 -18.86 8.61
N ARG A 250 -3.37 -20.04 9.13
CA ARG A 250 -4.31 -20.84 9.93
C ARG A 250 -4.74 -20.15 11.22
N GLU A 251 -3.97 -19.18 11.70
CA GLU A 251 -4.27 -18.38 12.89
C GLU A 251 -5.04 -17.08 12.58
N LEU A 252 -5.36 -16.80 11.32
CA LEU A 252 -6.07 -15.62 10.82
C LEU A 252 -7.46 -15.98 10.30
#